data_AF-A0A9Q1RAH9-F1
#
_entry.id   AF-A0A9Q1RAH9-F1
#
_cell.length_a   1.000
_cell.length_b   1.000
_cell.length_c   1.000
_cell.angle_alpha   90.00
_cell.angle_beta   90.00
_cell.angle_gamma   90.00
#
_symmetry.space_group_name_H-M   'P 1'
#
loop_
_entity.id
_entity.type
_entity.pdbx_description
1 polymer ?
#
loop_
_entity_poly.entity_id
_entity_poly.type
_entity_poly.pdbx_seq_one_letter_code
_entity_poly.pdbx_strand_id
1 'polypeptide(L)'
;MTAVDISSTYLVYMSLQNYHSDDGIYRNCNVKISCPNLKVLKYSAQMAKDIILENLFSIEVVDLFIDDFDDLRKEIGMCVHKMIKNVPSISALKLCLDSILGYVDEDCMQVMMLLLKHSPSLEVLDLFSYENFDWDENWKMHDPSDSIVCLESSLNSEVD
;
A
#
# COMPACT_ATOMS: atom_id res chain seq x y z
N MET A 1 -20.45 -6.53 9.51
CA MET A 1 -19.07 -6.83 9.10
C MET A 1 -19.15 -7.55 7.77
N THR A 2 -18.79 -6.86 6.69
CA THR A 2 -18.79 -7.41 5.35
C THR A 2 -17.36 -7.84 5.05
N ALA A 3 -17.18 -9.12 4.73
CA ALA A 3 -15.88 -9.67 4.35
C ALA A 3 -15.88 -9.93 2.85
N VAL A 4 -14.93 -9.35 2.13
CA VAL A 4 -14.63 -9.73 0.76
C VAL A 4 -13.52 -10.79 0.84
N ASP A 5 -13.86 -12.04 0.56
CA ASP A 5 -12.90 -13.16 0.56
C ASP A 5 -12.83 -13.75 -0.85
N ILE A 6 -11.71 -13.53 -1.53
CA ILE A 6 -11.48 -13.97 -2.90
C ILE A 6 -10.33 -14.95 -2.94
N SER A 7 -10.63 -16.20 -3.30
CA SER A 7 -9.63 -17.22 -3.58
C SER A 7 -9.86 -17.85 -4.95
N SER A 8 -8.80 -17.94 -5.74
CA SER A 8 -8.85 -18.57 -7.05
C SER A 8 -7.46 -18.96 -7.52
N THR A 9 -7.35 -20.17 -8.05
CA THR A 9 -6.13 -20.65 -8.71
C THR A 9 -6.07 -20.26 -10.19
N TYR A 10 -7.10 -19.63 -10.75
CA TYR A 10 -7.16 -19.27 -12.16
C TYR A 10 -7.10 -17.76 -12.40
N LEU A 11 -7.33 -16.95 -11.37
CA LEU A 11 -7.27 -15.49 -11.48
C LEU A 11 -5.83 -15.05 -11.72
N VAL A 12 -5.61 -14.40 -12.87
CA VAL A 12 -4.34 -13.77 -13.25
C VAL A 12 -4.36 -12.25 -13.14
N TYR A 13 -5.56 -11.67 -13.15
CA TYR A 13 -5.79 -10.22 -13.06
C TYR A 13 -6.97 -9.96 -12.10
N MET A 14 -6.81 -8.97 -11.23
CA MET A 14 -7.87 -8.50 -10.34
C MET A 14 -7.86 -6.97 -10.29
N SER A 15 -9.04 -6.37 -10.36
CA SER A 15 -9.23 -4.95 -10.06
C SER A 15 -10.38 -4.81 -9.08
N LEU A 16 -10.07 -4.28 -7.90
CA LEU A 16 -11.03 -3.89 -6.88
C LEU A 16 -11.18 -2.38 -6.94
N GLN A 17 -12.38 -1.92 -7.26
CA GLN A 17 -12.69 -0.51 -7.40
C GLN A 17 -13.89 -0.15 -6.53
N ASN A 18 -13.77 0.90 -5.72
CA ASN A 18 -14.87 1.45 -4.95
C ASN A 18 -14.72 2.97 -4.86
N TYR A 19 -15.45 3.68 -5.72
CA TYR A 19 -15.48 5.14 -5.80
C TYR A 19 -16.73 5.75 -5.14
N HIS A 20 -17.51 4.96 -4.40
CA HIS A 20 -18.70 5.49 -3.74
C HIS A 20 -18.34 6.06 -2.36
N SER A 21 -18.79 7.29 -2.13
CA SER A 21 -18.72 8.05 -0.87
C SER A 21 -19.63 7.46 0.21
N ASP A 22 -19.58 6.15 0.40
CA ASP A 22 -20.59 5.42 1.15
C ASP A 22 -20.21 5.39 2.64
N ASP A 23 -20.68 6.42 3.38
CA ASP A 23 -20.88 6.53 4.84
C ASP A 23 -19.90 5.82 5.80
N GLY A 24 -18.66 5.54 5.39
CA GLY A 24 -17.69 4.74 6.14
C GLY A 24 -18.00 3.22 6.19
N ILE A 25 -18.90 2.70 5.35
CA ILE A 25 -19.22 1.26 5.32
C ILE A 25 -17.99 0.46 4.89
N TYR A 26 -17.28 0.94 3.87
CA TYR A 26 -16.11 0.24 3.33
C TYR A 26 -14.92 0.24 4.30
N ARG A 27 -14.76 1.30 5.11
CA ARG A 27 -13.78 1.35 6.22
C ARG A 27 -14.02 0.28 7.29
N ASN A 28 -15.19 -0.37 7.31
CA ASN A 28 -15.51 -1.48 8.20
C ASN A 28 -15.41 -2.86 7.52
N CYS A 29 -14.97 -2.92 6.26
CA CYS A 29 -14.78 -4.15 5.52
C CYS A 29 -13.40 -4.75 5.78
N ASN A 30 -13.34 -6.08 5.80
CA ASN A 30 -12.09 -6.82 5.69
C ASN A 30 -11.98 -7.40 4.29
N VAL A 31 -10.84 -7.18 3.63
CA VAL A 31 -10.55 -7.70 2.30
C VAL A 31 -9.48 -8.78 2.42
N LYS A 32 -9.75 -9.97 1.88
CA LYS A 32 -8.82 -11.08 1.83
C LYS A 32 -8.67 -11.58 0.39
N ILE A 33 -7.42 -11.68 -0.08
CA ILE A 33 -7.10 -12.14 -1.43
C ILE A 33 -6.06 -13.25 -1.35
N SER A 34 -6.42 -14.43 -1.85
CA SER A 34 -5.62 -15.65 -1.82
C SER A 34 -5.57 -16.29 -3.22
N CYS A 35 -4.75 -15.72 -4.10
CA CYS A 35 -4.73 -16.07 -5.53
C CYS A 35 -3.29 -16.37 -6.03
N PRO A 36 -2.86 -17.65 -6.05
CA PRO A 36 -1.46 -18.02 -6.33
C PRO A 36 -0.95 -17.67 -7.72
N ASN A 37 -1.84 -17.60 -8.70
CA ASN A 37 -1.50 -17.28 -10.09
C ASN A 37 -1.81 -15.83 -10.46
N LEU A 38 -2.17 -14.99 -9.48
CA LEU A 38 -2.45 -13.57 -9.70
C LEU A 38 -1.15 -12.88 -10.09
N LYS A 39 -1.16 -12.22 -11.25
CA LYS A 39 -0.03 -11.43 -11.77
C LYS A 39 -0.23 -9.94 -11.57
N VAL A 40 -1.46 -9.47 -11.67
CA VAL A 40 -1.79 -8.05 -11.57
C VAL A 40 -2.89 -7.85 -10.54
N LEU A 41 -2.61 -7.03 -9.54
CA LEU A 41 -3.58 -6.54 -8.57
C LEU A 41 -3.72 -5.02 -8.72
N LYS A 42 -4.93 -4.57 -9.01
CA LYS A 42 -5.29 -3.15 -8.94
C LYS A 42 -6.26 -2.92 -7.80
N TYR A 43 -5.94 -1.97 -6.95
CA TYR A 43 -6.79 -1.53 -5.85
C TYR A 43 -7.04 -0.04 -6.00
N SER A 44 -8.31 0.35 -6.13
CA SER A 44 -8.72 1.75 -6.30
C SER A 44 -9.97 2.01 -5.46
N ALA A 45 -9.79 2.24 -4.16
CA ALA A 45 -10.88 2.32 -3.20
C ALA A 45 -10.45 3.07 -1.92
N GLN A 46 -11.40 3.46 -1.07
CA GLN A 46 -11.12 3.90 0.31
C GLN A 46 -10.32 2.84 1.08
N MET A 47 -9.68 3.22 2.18
CA MET A 47 -8.98 2.27 3.04
C MET A 47 -10.00 1.32 3.70
N ALA A 48 -9.87 0.02 3.47
CA ALA A 48 -10.62 -0.99 4.22
C ALA A 48 -10.07 -1.13 5.65
N LYS A 49 -10.83 -1.71 6.58
CA LYS A 49 -10.37 -1.95 7.96
C LYS A 49 -9.09 -2.79 7.98
N ASP A 50 -9.05 -3.82 7.15
CA ASP A 50 -7.90 -4.71 7.00
C ASP A 50 -7.85 -5.27 5.59
N ILE A 51 -6.64 -5.40 5.05
CA ILE A 51 -6.37 -5.96 3.72
C ILE A 51 -5.30 -7.04 3.87
N ILE A 52 -5.71 -8.29 3.67
CA ILE A 52 -4.86 -9.47 3.81
C ILE A 52 -4.56 -10.03 2.42
N LEU A 53 -3.30 -9.92 2.03
CA LEU A 53 -2.75 -10.57 0.84
C LEU A 53 -1.94 -11.81 1.28
N GLU A 54 -2.37 -12.99 0.83
CA GLU A 54 -1.68 -14.25 1.13
C GLU A 54 -1.60 -15.13 -0.12
N ASN A 55 -0.66 -16.07 -0.14
CA ASN A 55 -0.50 -17.02 -1.25
C ASN A 55 -0.43 -16.34 -2.64
N LEU A 56 0.22 -15.18 -2.75
CA LEU A 56 0.38 -14.44 -4.03
C LEU A 56 1.77 -14.72 -4.63
N PHE A 57 1.96 -15.92 -5.17
CA PHE A 57 3.30 -16.37 -5.60
C PHE A 57 3.74 -15.82 -6.96
N SER A 58 2.79 -15.42 -7.81
CA SER A 58 3.06 -15.02 -9.21
C SER A 58 2.86 -13.53 -9.47
N ILE A 59 2.72 -12.73 -8.42
CA ILE A 59 2.36 -11.32 -8.57
C ILE A 59 3.53 -10.54 -9.15
N GLU A 60 3.25 -9.76 -10.18
CA GLU A 60 4.23 -8.99 -10.94
C GLU A 60 3.96 -7.50 -10.75
N VAL A 61 2.68 -7.11 -10.75
CA VAL A 61 2.23 -5.72 -10.68
C VAL A 61 1.24 -5.52 -9.54
N VAL A 62 1.52 -4.57 -8.67
CA VAL A 62 0.58 -4.05 -7.67
C VAL A 62 0.37 -2.56 -7.92
N ASP A 63 -0.87 -2.16 -8.16
CA ASP A 63 -1.29 -0.80 -8.50
C ASP A 63 -2.29 -0.32 -7.43
N LEU A 64 -1.85 0.59 -6.56
CA LEU A 64 -2.62 1.06 -5.41
C LEU A 64 -2.99 2.53 -5.55
N PHE A 65 -4.29 2.78 -5.48
CA PHE A 65 -4.93 4.08 -5.34
C PHE A 65 -5.87 3.99 -4.14
N ILE A 66 -5.51 4.67 -3.05
CA ILE A 66 -6.33 4.73 -1.84
C ILE A 66 -6.94 6.13 -1.74
N ASP A 67 -8.24 6.19 -1.96
CA ASP A 67 -9.00 7.45 -2.02
C ASP A 67 -9.49 7.81 -0.62
N ASP A 68 -8.60 8.34 0.24
CA ASP A 68 -8.97 8.74 1.59
C ASP A 68 -8.47 10.17 1.89
N PHE A 69 -9.40 11.06 2.23
CA PHE A 69 -9.19 12.51 2.36
C PHE A 69 -8.90 12.96 3.81
N ASP A 70 -9.00 12.05 4.77
CA ASP A 70 -8.67 12.32 6.17
C ASP A 70 -7.15 12.17 6.41
N ASP A 71 -6.61 12.72 7.51
CA ASP A 71 -5.18 12.67 7.89
C ASP A 71 -4.72 11.27 8.35
N LEU A 72 -5.04 10.24 7.55
CA LEU A 72 -4.81 8.81 7.79
C LEU A 72 -3.54 8.31 7.09
N ARG A 73 -2.62 9.22 6.72
CA ARG A 73 -1.41 8.91 5.94
C ARG A 73 -0.58 7.76 6.53
N LYS A 74 -0.40 7.79 7.86
CA LYS A 74 0.31 6.74 8.59
C LYS A 74 -0.40 5.39 8.47
N GLU A 75 -1.72 5.37 8.59
CA GLU A 75 -2.52 4.15 8.47
C GLU A 75 -2.47 3.58 7.05
N ILE A 76 -2.51 4.46 6.03
CA ILE A 76 -2.35 4.06 4.63
C ILE A 76 -0.96 3.48 4.39
N GLY A 77 0.10 4.13 4.88
CA GLY A 77 1.47 3.61 4.78
C GLY A 77 1.64 2.24 5.44
N MET A 78 1.04 2.05 6.61
CA MET A 78 1.02 0.75 7.30
C MET A 78 0.20 -0.31 6.53
N CYS A 79 -0.92 0.08 5.92
CA CYS A 79 -1.74 -0.79 5.09
C CYS A 79 -0.95 -1.28 3.86
N VAL A 80 -0.32 -0.35 3.12
CA VAL A 80 0.53 -0.67 1.97
C VAL A 80 1.69 -1.58 2.39
N HIS A 81 2.37 -1.28 3.50
CA HIS A 81 3.43 -2.15 4.03
C HIS A 81 2.93 -3.56 4.37
N LYS A 82 1.75 -3.69 5.01
CA LYS A 82 1.14 -5.00 5.31
C LYS A 82 0.81 -5.77 4.03
N MET A 83 0.34 -5.08 2.99
CA MET A 83 0.03 -5.68 1.69
C MET A 83 1.28 -6.24 1.02
N ILE A 84 2.37 -5.46 0.96
CA ILE A 84 3.58 -5.83 0.22
C ILE A 84 4.54 -6.73 0.98
N LYS A 85 4.63 -6.66 2.32
CA LYS A 85 5.61 -7.44 3.10
C LYS A 85 5.44 -8.96 2.97
N ASN A 86 4.21 -9.40 2.71
CA ASN A 86 3.87 -10.82 2.56
C ASN A 86 3.95 -11.30 1.11
N VAL A 87 4.35 -10.42 0.20
CA VAL A 87 4.46 -10.73 -1.21
C VAL A 87 5.91 -11.09 -1.53
N PRO A 88 6.21 -12.35 -1.89
CA PRO A 88 7.58 -12.83 -1.98
C PRO A 88 8.38 -12.23 -3.14
N SER A 89 7.70 -11.72 -4.17
CA SER A 89 8.35 -11.02 -5.27
C SER A 89 7.36 -10.07 -5.92
N ILE A 90 7.70 -8.79 -6.04
CA ILE A 90 6.96 -7.78 -6.81
C ILE A 90 7.96 -7.17 -7.78
N SER A 91 7.72 -7.27 -9.09
CA SER A 91 8.59 -6.62 -10.09
C SER A 91 8.23 -5.15 -10.30
N ALA A 92 6.95 -4.80 -10.18
CA ALA A 92 6.47 -3.44 -10.37
C ALA A 92 5.43 -3.04 -9.31
N LEU A 93 5.69 -1.94 -8.62
CA LEU A 93 4.80 -1.33 -7.64
C LEU A 93 4.44 0.07 -8.13
N LYS A 94 3.15 0.31 -8.35
CA LYS A 94 2.60 1.62 -8.70
C LYS A 94 1.80 2.13 -7.50
N LEU A 95 2.16 3.30 -7.01
CA LEU A 95 1.51 3.93 -5.85
C LEU A 95 1.10 5.35 -6.23
N CYS A 96 -0.17 5.67 -5.96
CA CYS A 96 -0.61 7.05 -6.04
C CYS A 96 -0.07 7.85 -4.86
N LEU A 97 0.70 8.89 -5.14
CA LEU A 97 1.23 9.85 -4.18
C LEU A 97 0.09 10.56 -3.46
N ASP A 98 -1.01 10.93 -4.12
CA ASP A 98 -2.12 11.61 -3.43
C ASP A 98 -2.72 10.75 -2.31
N SER A 99 -2.59 9.42 -2.41
CA SER A 99 -3.02 8.45 -1.41
C SER A 99 -2.06 8.31 -0.23
N ILE A 100 -0.80 8.75 -0.33
CA ILE A 100 0.24 8.52 0.70
C ILE A 100 0.88 9.85 1.15
N LEU A 101 0.90 10.86 0.28
CA LEU A 101 1.88 11.93 0.16
C LEU A 101 1.19 13.22 -0.32
N GLY A 102 0.26 13.76 0.47
CA GLY A 102 -0.20 15.15 0.26
C GLY A 102 0.95 16.17 0.33
N TYR A 103 2.06 15.80 0.99
CA TYR A 103 3.40 16.41 0.94
C TYR A 103 4.43 15.28 1.16
N VAL A 104 5.62 15.33 0.54
CA VAL A 104 6.67 14.29 0.69
C VAL A 104 7.39 14.38 2.05
N ASP A 105 6.69 14.18 3.17
CA ASP A 105 7.27 14.34 4.51
C ASP A 105 8.19 13.19 4.99
N GLU A 106 8.73 13.29 6.20
CA GLU A 106 9.66 12.29 6.75
C GLU A 106 8.99 10.91 6.87
N ASP A 107 7.74 10.86 7.32
CA ASP A 107 6.97 9.61 7.48
C ASP A 107 6.72 8.94 6.12
N CYS A 108 6.46 9.75 5.11
CA CYS A 108 6.33 9.31 3.74
C CYS A 108 7.62 8.66 3.18
N MET A 109 8.78 9.29 3.41
CA MET A 109 10.08 8.74 3.01
C MET A 109 10.37 7.40 3.72
N GLN A 110 9.96 7.28 4.98
CA GLN A 110 10.12 6.06 5.75
C GLN A 110 9.31 4.89 5.17
N VAL A 111 8.05 5.14 4.77
CA VAL A 111 7.22 4.12 4.09
C VAL A 111 7.89 3.66 2.80
N MET A 112 8.42 4.60 1.99
CA MET A 112 9.14 4.26 0.76
C MET A 112 10.41 3.42 1.02
N MET A 113 11.19 3.78 2.03
CA MET A 113 12.39 3.00 2.41
C MET A 113 12.04 1.60 2.89
N LEU A 114 10.96 1.45 3.67
CA LEU A 114 10.46 0.13 4.07
C LEU A 114 9.97 -0.69 2.88
N LEU A 115 9.24 -0.08 1.95
CA LEU A 115 8.78 -0.73 0.71
C LEU A 115 9.96 -1.30 -0.08
N LEU A 116 11.00 -0.50 -0.27
CA LEU A 116 12.23 -0.89 -0.98
C LEU A 116 13.01 -1.99 -0.23
N LYS A 117 13.14 -1.88 1.10
CA LYS A 117 13.84 -2.88 1.94
C LYS A 117 13.16 -4.25 1.87
N HIS A 118 11.83 -4.30 1.86
CA HIS A 118 11.06 -5.54 1.88
C HIS A 118 10.74 -6.11 0.49
N SER A 119 11.11 -5.39 -0.58
CA SER A 119 10.83 -5.79 -1.97
C SER A 119 12.15 -5.88 -2.77
N PRO A 120 13.04 -6.84 -2.45
CA PRO A 120 14.37 -6.92 -3.07
C PRO A 120 14.33 -7.24 -4.58
N SER A 121 13.20 -7.72 -5.09
CA SER A 121 12.95 -7.99 -6.51
C SER A 121 12.21 -6.85 -7.24
N LEU A 122 12.02 -5.70 -6.59
CA LEU A 122 11.36 -4.54 -7.20
C LEU A 122 12.24 -3.91 -8.28
N GLU A 123 11.77 -3.95 -9.53
CA GLU A 123 12.43 -3.36 -10.69
C GLU A 123 11.88 -1.98 -11.01
N VAL A 124 10.56 -1.78 -10.81
CA VAL A 124 9.85 -0.55 -11.12
C VAL A 124 9.09 -0.07 -9.89
N LEU A 125 9.44 1.11 -9.39
CA LEU A 125 8.64 1.88 -8.45
C LEU A 125 8.10 3.10 -9.18
N ASP A 126 6.79 3.13 -9.40
CA ASP A 126 6.08 4.21 -10.10
C ASP A 126 5.24 4.99 -9.07
N LEU A 127 5.70 6.19 -8.76
CA LEU A 127 5.02 7.10 -7.82
C LEU A 127 4.35 8.19 -8.65
N PHE A 128 3.02 8.21 -8.68
CA PHE A 128 2.26 9.14 -9.52
C PHE A 128 1.25 9.96 -8.71
N SER A 129 1.06 11.23 -9.04
CA SER A 129 0.00 12.08 -8.49
C SER A 129 -0.91 12.53 -9.62
N TYR A 130 -2.22 12.67 -9.36
CA TYR A 130 -3.17 13.23 -10.30
C TYR A 130 -3.25 14.75 -10.22
N GLU A 131 -2.73 15.36 -9.14
CA GLU A 131 -2.68 16.81 -8.95
C GLU A 131 -1.23 17.32 -8.97
N ASN A 132 -0.89 18.12 -9.98
CA ASN A 132 0.40 18.82 -10.07
C ASN A 132 0.55 19.82 -8.90
N PHE A 133 0.98 19.36 -7.74
CA PHE A 133 1.50 20.24 -6.69
C PHE A 133 3.00 20.44 -6.93
N ASP A 134 3.39 21.67 -7.26
CA ASP A 134 4.78 22.10 -7.42
C ASP A 134 5.64 21.58 -6.25
N TRP A 135 6.57 20.66 -6.56
CA TRP A 135 7.46 20.05 -5.57
C TRP A 135 8.53 21.07 -5.13
N ASP A 136 8.39 21.59 -3.91
CA ASP A 136 9.34 22.54 -3.31
C ASP A 136 10.74 21.89 -3.12
N GLU A 137 11.81 22.57 -3.57
CA GLU A 137 13.19 22.04 -3.72
C GLU A 137 13.98 21.81 -2.40
N ASN A 138 13.34 21.87 -1.22
CA ASN A 138 14.04 22.03 0.07
C ASN A 138 14.06 20.79 0.98
N TRP A 139 14.11 19.58 0.42
CA TRP A 139 14.14 18.35 1.22
C TRP A 139 15.58 17.87 1.45
N LYS A 140 16.10 18.07 2.65
CA LYS A 140 17.32 17.39 3.12
C LYS A 140 16.94 16.09 3.80
N MET A 141 17.38 14.97 3.23
CA MET A 141 17.17 13.64 3.77
C MET A 141 17.94 13.47 5.09
N HIS A 142 17.24 13.11 6.17
CA HIS A 142 17.88 12.52 7.35
C HIS A 142 18.35 11.10 7.05
N ASP A 143 19.23 10.54 7.89
CA ASP A 143 19.76 9.19 7.70
C ASP A 143 18.60 8.17 7.69
N PRO A 144 18.34 7.45 6.58
CA PRO A 144 17.23 6.52 6.46
C PRO A 144 17.24 5.41 7.51
N SER A 145 18.40 5.13 8.09
CA SER A 145 18.59 4.07 9.07
C SER A 145 17.85 4.33 10.38
N ASP A 146 17.80 5.59 10.83
CA ASP A 146 17.20 5.97 12.11
C ASP A 146 15.67 5.90 12.05
N SER A 147 15.10 6.32 10.91
CA SER A 147 13.66 6.40 10.72
C SER A 147 13.04 5.01 10.43
N ILE A 148 13.78 4.08 9.82
CA ILE A 148 13.35 2.67 9.66
C ILE A 148 13.15 1.99 11.02
N VAL A 149 14.05 2.23 11.98
CA VAL A 149 13.99 1.64 13.33
C VAL A 149 12.76 2.12 14.10
N CYS A 150 12.34 3.38 13.93
CA CYS A 150 11.16 3.95 14.57
C CYS A 150 9.86 3.31 14.06
N LEU A 151 9.77 2.99 12.77
CA LEU A 151 8.60 2.30 12.23
C LEU A 151 8.59 0.81 12.56
N GLU A 152 9.73 0.13 12.50
CA GLU A 152 9.81 -1.28 12.93
C GLU A 152 9.44 -1.43 14.41
N SER A 153 9.88 -0.51 15.28
CA SER A 153 9.47 -0.50 16.69
C SER A 153 7.98 -0.16 16.88
N SER A 154 7.44 0.80 16.11
CA SER A 154 6.00 1.11 16.13
C SER A 154 5.14 -0.09 15.70
N LEU A 155 5.56 -0.79 14.64
CA LEU A 155 4.89 -2.01 14.15
C LEU A 155 4.99 -3.18 15.14
N ASN A 156 6.12 -3.31 15.84
CA ASN A 156 6.30 -4.35 16.87
C ASN A 156 5.53 -4.03 18.16
N SER A 157 5.21 -2.76 18.43
CA SER A 157 4.45 -2.35 19.62
C SER A 157 2.93 -2.57 19.52
N GLU A 158 2.40 -2.88 18.33
CA GLU A 158 0.98 -3.22 18.11
C GLU A 158 0.69 -4.72 18.28
N VAL A 159 1.68 -5.53 18.69
CA VAL A 159 1.57 -7.00 18.80
C VAL A 159 1.39 -7.50 20.25
N ASP A 160 1.32 -6.60 21.24
CA ASP A 160 1.03 -6.95 22.65
C ASP A 160 -0.39 -6.55 23.10
#